data_AF-A0A9X1K6Z2-F1
#
_entry.id   AF-A0A9X1K6Z2-F1
#
_cell.length_a   1.000
_cell.length_b   1.000
_cell.length_c   1.000
_cell.angle_alpha   90.00
_cell.angle_beta   90.00
_cell.angle_gamma   90.00
#
_symmetry.space_group_name_H-M   'P 1'
#
loop_
_entity.id
_entity.type
_entity.pdbx_description
1 polymer ?
#
loop_
_entity_poly.entity_id
_entity_poly.type
_entity_poly.pdbx_seq_one_letter_code
_entity_poly.pdbx_strand_id
1 'polypeptide(L)'
;MATESDNVTNSEALQHGLLRHTLASWRFILLFSLPPMVWVLFVAPSGVLRAIIALLCAVVWFSCWRLWLDERYFSLINTQNNELAGSALCFIWRRERLKTLTLAERQSGALQQCRKTLFLVVVLWAVWLALLM
;
A
#
# COMPACT_ATOMS: atom_id res chain seq x y z
N MET A 1 -38.29 -0.49 10.38
CA MET A 1 -37.11 0.38 10.63
C MET A 1 -35.83 -0.38 11.03
N ALA A 2 -35.82 -1.72 11.11
CA ALA A 2 -34.61 -2.51 11.41
C ALA A 2 -33.82 -2.98 10.16
N THR A 3 -34.49 -3.19 9.03
CA THR A 3 -33.90 -3.80 7.82
C THR A 3 -32.91 -2.90 7.07
N GLU A 4 -33.05 -1.57 7.18
CA GLU A 4 -32.19 -0.62 6.46
C GLU A 4 -30.83 -0.44 7.17
N SER A 5 -30.85 -0.41 8.51
CA SER A 5 -29.66 -0.38 9.37
C SER A 5 -28.76 -1.61 9.17
N ASP A 6 -29.37 -2.80 9.09
CA ASP A 6 -28.63 -4.05 8.92
C ASP A 6 -27.98 -4.14 7.53
N ASN A 7 -28.64 -3.62 6.49
CA ASN A 7 -28.10 -3.60 5.14
C ASN A 7 -26.90 -2.66 5.00
N VAL A 8 -26.98 -1.45 5.60
CA VAL A 8 -25.86 -0.48 5.62
C VAL A 8 -24.66 -1.07 6.37
N THR A 9 -24.88 -1.69 7.53
CA THR A 9 -23.82 -2.33 8.32
C THR A 9 -23.13 -3.47 7.56
N ASN A 10 -23.89 -4.28 6.82
CA ASN A 10 -23.34 -5.33 5.97
C ASN A 10 -22.50 -4.77 4.80
N SER A 11 -22.92 -3.65 4.21
CA SER A 11 -22.18 -3.03 3.10
C SER A 11 -20.85 -2.42 3.53
N GLU A 12 -20.78 -1.76 4.70
CA GLU A 12 -19.54 -1.20 5.24
C GLU A 12 -18.55 -2.30 5.64
N ALA A 13 -19.05 -3.37 6.27
CA ALA A 13 -18.25 -4.54 6.62
C ALA A 13 -17.68 -5.24 5.38
N LEU A 14 -18.49 -5.35 4.32
CA LEU A 14 -18.07 -5.91 3.04
C LEU A 14 -17.00 -5.04 2.36
N GLN A 15 -17.20 -3.72 2.30
CA GLN A 15 -16.23 -2.77 1.73
C GLN A 15 -14.89 -2.81 2.48
N HIS A 16 -14.93 -2.84 3.81
CA HIS A 16 -13.73 -2.93 4.65
C HIS A 16 -12.98 -4.25 4.40
N GLY A 17 -13.70 -5.37 4.32
CA GLY A 17 -13.12 -6.68 3.98
C GLY A 17 -12.45 -6.71 2.60
N LEU A 18 -13.14 -6.20 1.57
CA LEU A 18 -12.59 -6.11 0.21
C LEU A 18 -11.37 -5.20 0.15
N LEU A 19 -11.37 -4.09 0.89
CA LEU A 19 -10.23 -3.18 0.97
C LEU A 19 -9.01 -3.84 1.61
N ARG A 20 -9.18 -4.59 2.72
CA ARG A 20 -8.08 -5.36 3.31
C ARG A 20 -7.52 -6.38 2.33
N HIS A 21 -8.37 -7.13 1.63
CA HIS A 21 -7.91 -8.08 0.61
C HIS A 21 -7.16 -7.39 -0.53
N THR A 22 -7.63 -6.22 -0.95
CA THR A 22 -6.96 -5.41 -1.98
C THR A 22 -5.58 -4.95 -1.50
N LEU A 23 -5.46 -4.49 -0.25
CA LEU A 23 -4.18 -4.10 0.34
C LEU A 23 -3.23 -5.29 0.50
N ALA A 24 -3.76 -6.46 0.89
CA ALA A 24 -3.02 -7.73 1.01
C ALA A 24 -2.35 -8.18 -0.31
N SER A 25 -2.75 -7.60 -1.45
CA SER A 25 -2.08 -7.79 -2.73
C SER A 25 -0.61 -7.35 -2.74
N TRP A 26 -0.15 -6.60 -1.72
CA TRP A 26 1.26 -6.23 -1.53
C TRP A 26 2.21 -7.43 -1.63
N ARG A 27 1.77 -8.63 -1.24
CA ARG A 27 2.56 -9.87 -1.33
C ARG A 27 2.91 -10.22 -2.78
N PHE A 28 1.96 -10.05 -3.69
CA PHE A 28 2.18 -10.31 -5.11
C PHE A 28 3.04 -9.21 -5.73
N ILE A 29 2.77 -7.95 -5.41
CA ILE A 29 3.57 -6.79 -5.86
C ILE A 29 5.04 -6.98 -5.47
N LEU A 30 5.29 -7.43 -4.23
CA LEU A 30 6.61 -7.78 -3.72
C LEU A 30 7.28 -8.86 -4.57
N LEU A 31 6.56 -9.94 -4.84
CA LEU A 31 7.03 -11.07 -5.63
C LEU A 31 7.41 -10.63 -7.06
N PHE A 32 6.59 -9.76 -7.67
CA PHE A 32 6.84 -9.20 -9.00
C PHE A 32 8.05 -8.26 -9.06
N SER A 33 8.51 -7.72 -7.92
CA SER A 33 9.74 -6.90 -7.87
C SER A 33 11.03 -7.72 -7.74
N LEU A 34 10.92 -9.04 -7.48
CA LEU A 34 12.09 -9.90 -7.30
C LEU A 34 12.93 -10.08 -8.57
N PRO A 35 12.36 -10.31 -9.78
CA PRO A 35 13.20 -10.54 -10.97
C PRO A 35 14.11 -9.35 -11.31
N PRO A 36 13.62 -8.08 -11.35
CA PRO A 36 14.50 -6.92 -11.51
C PRO A 36 15.57 -6.81 -10.41
N MET A 37 15.23 -7.16 -9.17
CA MET A 37 16.17 -7.11 -8.04
C MET A 37 17.29 -8.15 -8.16
N VAL A 38 16.95 -9.39 -8.49
CA VAL A 38 17.93 -10.48 -8.71
C VAL A 38 18.85 -10.09 -9.86
N TRP A 39 18.30 -9.53 -10.94
CA TRP A 39 19.10 -9.03 -12.05
C TRP A 39 20.10 -7.94 -11.62
N VAL A 40 19.66 -6.97 -10.81
CA VAL A 40 20.55 -5.92 -10.25
C VAL A 40 21.68 -6.47 -9.40
N LEU A 41 21.42 -7.53 -8.62
CA LEU A 41 22.41 -8.11 -7.71
C LEU A 41 23.46 -8.95 -8.42
N PHE A 42 23.05 -9.73 -9.42
CA PHE A 42 23.90 -10.78 -9.99
C PHE A 42 24.35 -10.54 -11.43
N VAL A 43 23.60 -9.77 -12.22
CA VAL A 43 23.83 -9.64 -13.68
C VAL A 43 24.22 -8.22 -14.07
N ALA A 44 23.65 -7.22 -13.41
CA ALA A 44 23.79 -5.83 -13.84
C ALA A 44 25.24 -5.31 -13.70
N PRO A 45 25.81 -4.73 -14.78
CA PRO A 45 27.12 -4.10 -14.70
C PRO A 45 27.10 -2.92 -13.73
N SER A 46 28.25 -2.62 -13.11
CA SER A 46 28.39 -1.45 -12.24
C SER A 46 28.19 -0.17 -13.04
N GLY A 47 27.18 0.63 -12.69
CA GLY A 47 26.88 1.87 -13.38
C GLY A 47 25.64 2.58 -12.83
N VAL A 48 25.37 3.78 -13.37
CA VAL A 48 24.25 4.63 -12.95
C VAL A 48 22.90 3.92 -13.14
N LEU A 49 22.74 3.14 -14.22
CA LEU A 49 21.52 2.40 -14.52
C LEU A 49 21.21 1.32 -13.47
N ARG A 50 22.23 0.63 -12.96
CA ARG A 50 22.09 -0.32 -11.85
C ARG A 50 21.61 0.37 -10.58
N ALA A 51 22.14 1.56 -10.27
CA ALA A 51 21.71 2.34 -9.12
C ALA A 51 20.25 2.81 -9.26
N ILE A 52 19.83 3.20 -10.47
CA ILE A 52 18.43 3.59 -10.76
C ILE A 52 17.48 2.42 -10.50
N ILE A 53 17.76 1.22 -11.04
CA ILE A 53 16.89 0.06 -10.82
C ILE A 53 16.90 -0.34 -9.34
N ALA A 54 18.06 -0.35 -8.69
CA ALA A 54 18.15 -0.64 -7.25
C ALA A 54 17.28 0.31 -6.42
N LEU A 55 17.29 1.61 -6.75
CA LEU A 55 16.47 2.62 -6.10
C LEU A 55 14.97 2.41 -6.39
N LEU A 56 14.59 2.08 -7.63
CA LEU A 56 13.21 1.73 -7.97
C LEU A 56 12.72 0.50 -7.21
N CYS A 57 13.55 -0.55 -7.11
CA CYS A 57 13.25 -1.73 -6.28
C CYS A 57 13.06 -1.34 -4.81
N ALA A 58 13.94 -0.51 -4.25
CA ALA A 58 13.82 -0.03 -2.88
C ALA A 58 12.52 0.77 -2.64
N VAL A 59 12.13 1.63 -3.60
CA VAL A 59 10.87 2.40 -3.54
C VAL A 59 9.65 1.48 -3.60
N VAL A 60 9.66 0.48 -4.47
CA VAL A 60 8.59 -0.53 -4.55
C VAL A 60 8.51 -1.32 -3.24
N TRP A 61 9.65 -1.72 -2.68
CA TRP A 61 9.70 -2.42 -1.39
C TRP A 61 9.15 -1.61 -0.24
N PHE A 62 9.57 -0.34 -0.15
CA PHE A 62 9.06 0.58 0.86
C PHE A 62 7.55 0.77 0.71
N SER A 63 7.06 0.86 -0.53
CA SER A 63 5.62 0.97 -0.82
C SER A 63 4.86 -0.30 -0.41
N CYS A 64 5.41 -1.49 -0.65
CA CYS A 64 4.83 -2.75 -0.19
C CYS A 64 4.77 -2.83 1.34
N TRP A 65 5.83 -2.42 2.04
CA TRP A 65 5.84 -2.33 3.50
C TRP A 65 4.73 -1.38 4.00
N ARG A 66 4.54 -0.25 3.31
CA ARG A 66 3.46 0.70 3.65
C ARG A 66 2.08 0.07 3.47
N LEU A 67 1.84 -0.66 2.38
CA LEU A 67 0.57 -1.36 2.15
C LEU A 67 0.30 -2.45 3.19
N TRP A 68 1.33 -3.21 3.56
CA TRP A 68 1.22 -4.20 4.65
C TRP A 68 0.84 -3.55 5.98
N LEU A 69 1.44 -2.41 6.29
CA LEU A 69 1.14 -1.66 7.50
C LEU A 69 -0.30 -1.14 7.49
N ASP A 70 -0.74 -0.58 6.36
CA ASP A 70 -2.10 -0.07 6.19
C ASP A 70 -3.13 -1.22 6.30
N GLU A 71 -2.88 -2.39 5.70
CA GLU A 71 -3.71 -3.60 5.86
C GLU A 71 -3.90 -3.97 7.35
N ARG A 72 -2.81 -3.91 8.12
CA ARG A 72 -2.80 -4.24 9.55
C ARG A 72 -3.50 -3.16 10.39
N TYR A 73 -3.36 -1.89 10.03
CA TYR A 73 -4.10 -0.82 10.69
C TYR A 73 -5.59 -0.95 10.46
N PHE A 74 -6.05 -1.19 9.24
CA PHE A 74 -7.48 -1.40 9.00
C PHE A 74 -8.02 -2.62 9.73
N SER A 75 -7.21 -3.66 9.97
CA SER A 75 -7.65 -4.79 10.81
C SER A 75 -8.01 -4.41 12.26
N LEU A 76 -7.45 -3.31 12.76
CA LEU A 76 -7.65 -2.81 14.12
C LEU A 76 -8.62 -1.63 14.18
N ILE A 77 -8.73 -0.85 13.10
CA ILE A 77 -9.55 0.36 13.03
C ILE A 77 -10.97 0.01 12.57
N ASN A 78 -11.94 0.48 13.34
CA ASN A 78 -13.37 0.41 13.09
C ASN A 78 -14.00 1.81 13.27
N THR A 79 -15.25 1.98 12.84
CA THR A 79 -15.97 3.27 12.92
C THR A 79 -16.02 3.81 14.35
N GLN A 80 -16.25 2.93 15.33
CA GLN A 80 -16.32 3.27 16.75
C GLN A 80 -14.98 3.75 17.36
N ASN A 81 -13.84 3.31 16.84
CA ASN A 81 -12.52 3.60 17.41
C ASN A 81 -11.67 4.53 16.54
N ASN A 82 -12.24 5.10 15.46
CA ASN A 82 -11.50 5.88 14.47
C ASN A 82 -10.78 7.11 15.07
N GLU A 83 -11.40 7.79 16.03
CA GLU A 83 -10.83 8.93 16.76
C GLU A 83 -9.61 8.53 17.61
N LEU A 84 -9.75 7.46 18.40
CA LEU A 84 -8.65 6.89 19.19
C LEU A 84 -7.51 6.37 18.29
N ALA A 85 -7.85 5.76 17.17
CA ALA A 85 -6.88 5.37 16.17
C ALA A 85 -6.17 6.57 15.56
N GLY A 86 -6.89 7.68 15.32
CA GLY A 86 -6.34 8.92 14.78
C GLY A 86 -5.34 9.57 15.73
N SER A 87 -5.65 9.59 17.03
CA SER A 87 -4.73 10.12 18.05
C SER A 87 -3.48 9.25 18.18
N ALA A 88 -3.61 7.91 18.18
CA ALA A 88 -2.48 6.98 18.19
C ALA A 88 -1.62 7.09 16.92
N LEU A 89 -2.23 7.17 15.73
CA LEU A 89 -1.54 7.38 14.47
C LEU A 89 -0.83 8.73 14.43
N CYS A 90 -1.44 9.79 14.97
CA CYS A 90 -0.80 11.08 15.11
C CYS A 90 0.41 11.02 16.04
N PHE A 91 0.36 10.26 17.13
CA PHE A 91 1.51 10.08 18.02
C PHE A 91 2.66 9.36 17.31
N ILE A 92 2.36 8.28 16.58
CA ILE A 92 3.37 7.48 15.85
C ILE A 92 4.02 8.29 14.72
N TRP A 93 3.20 8.96 13.91
CA TRP A 93 3.65 9.62 12.68
C TRP A 93 3.89 11.13 12.82
N ARG A 94 3.59 11.71 14.00
CA ARG A 94 3.68 13.15 14.30
C ARG A 94 2.97 14.04 13.27
N ARG A 95 1.83 13.58 12.74
CA ARG A 95 1.02 14.32 11.76
C ARG A 95 -0.37 14.60 12.32
N GLU A 96 -0.64 15.87 12.62
CA GLU A 96 -1.91 16.31 13.20
C GLU A 96 -3.11 16.04 12.30
N ARG A 97 -2.91 16.10 10.97
CA ARG A 97 -3.94 15.76 9.98
C ARG A 97 -4.51 14.35 10.18
N LEU A 98 -3.76 13.41 10.77
CA LEU A 98 -4.25 12.05 11.02
C LEU A 98 -5.35 11.98 12.08
N LYS A 99 -5.45 12.98 12.96
CA LYS A 99 -6.51 13.04 13.99
C LYS A 99 -7.88 13.25 13.38
N THR A 100 -7.98 14.16 12.41
CA THR A 100 -9.27 14.61 11.86
C THR A 100 -9.76 13.78 10.68
N LEU A 101 -8.97 12.81 10.21
CA LEU A 101 -9.35 11.99 9.05
C LEU A 101 -10.44 10.98 9.43
N THR A 102 -11.53 11.04 8.67
CA THR A 102 -12.58 10.04 8.69
C THR A 102 -12.07 8.68 8.19
N LEU A 103 -12.78 7.62 8.53
CA LEU A 103 -12.43 6.26 8.09
C LEU A 103 -12.41 6.14 6.55
N ALA A 104 -13.38 6.77 5.88
CA ALA A 104 -13.48 6.77 4.42
C ALA A 104 -12.30 7.49 3.75
N GLU A 105 -11.81 8.60 4.32
CA GLU A 105 -10.63 9.30 3.81
C GLU A 105 -9.34 8.49 4.00
N ARG A 106 -9.23 7.74 5.09
CA ARG A 106 -8.11 6.82 5.31
C ARG A 106 -8.11 5.69 4.28
N GLN A 107 -9.28 5.10 4.04
CA GLN A 107 -9.48 4.06 3.04
C GLN A 107 -9.13 4.53 1.62
N SER A 108 -9.60 5.72 1.23
CA SER A 108 -9.30 6.28 -0.08
C SER A 108 -7.81 6.60 -0.25
N GLY A 109 -7.14 7.10 0.80
CA GLY A 109 -5.69 7.30 0.83
C GLY A 109 -4.91 6.00 0.65
N ALA A 110 -5.32 4.93 1.33
CA ALA A 110 -4.70 3.62 1.21
C ALA A 110 -4.88 3.01 -0.19
N LEU A 111 -6.06 3.16 -0.80
CA LEU A 111 -6.30 2.76 -2.18
C LEU A 111 -5.46 3.58 -3.17
N GLN A 112 -5.30 4.88 -2.95
CA GLN A 112 -4.43 5.72 -3.77
C GLN A 112 -2.98 5.24 -3.67
N GLN A 113 -2.51 4.87 -2.48
CA GLN A 113 -1.18 4.29 -2.29
C GLN A 113 -1.02 2.94 -3.00
N CYS A 114 -2.05 2.10 -2.98
CA CYS A 114 -2.08 0.83 -3.71
C CYS A 114 -1.92 1.06 -5.22
N ARG A 115 -2.71 1.98 -5.80
CA ARG A 115 -2.62 2.34 -7.23
C ARG A 115 -1.26 2.91 -7.60
N LYS A 116 -0.69 3.77 -6.77
CA LYS A 116 0.68 4.29 -6.96
C LYS A 116 1.71 3.17 -6.95
N THR A 117 1.56 2.20 -6.06
CA THR A 117 2.47 1.05 -5.97
C THR A 117 2.40 0.18 -7.22
N LEU A 118 1.19 -0.09 -7.74
CA LEU A 118 1.01 -0.80 -9.00
C LEU A 118 1.68 -0.06 -10.16
N PHE A 119 1.48 1.26 -10.24
CA PHE A 119 2.13 2.08 -11.25
C PHE A 119 3.67 2.02 -11.15
N LEU A 120 4.22 2.10 -9.94
CA LEU A 120 5.67 1.98 -9.72
C LEU A 120 6.22 0.63 -10.16
N VAL A 121 5.49 -0.47 -9.96
CA VAL A 121 5.87 -1.79 -10.47
C VAL A 121 5.87 -1.81 -11.99
N VAL A 122 4.86 -1.25 -12.64
CA VAL A 122 4.82 -1.16 -14.11
C VAL A 122 6.02 -0.36 -14.65
N VAL A 123 6.35 0.77 -14.01
CA VAL A 123 7.53 1.57 -14.37
C VAL A 123 8.82 0.79 -14.16
N LEU A 124 8.96 0.07 -13.03
CA LEU A 124 10.13 -0.77 -12.76
C LEU A 124 10.32 -1.83 -13.86
N TRP A 125 9.24 -2.51 -14.24
CA TRP A 125 9.25 -3.50 -15.31
C TRP A 125 9.60 -2.90 -16.67
N ALA A 126 9.00 -1.75 -17.02
CA ALA A 126 9.28 -1.07 -18.28
C ALA A 126 10.76 -0.64 -18.39
N VAL A 127 11.31 -0.03 -17.33
CA VAL A 127 12.72 0.37 -17.28
C VAL A 127 13.64 -0.85 -17.34
N TRP A 128 13.31 -1.91 -16.61
CA TRP A 128 14.12 -3.13 -16.62
C TRP A 128 14.14 -3.82 -17.98
N LEU A 129 12.99 -3.99 -18.63
CA LEU A 129 12.91 -4.59 -19.97
C LEU A 129 13.61 -3.75 -21.04
N ALA A 130 13.49 -2.42 -20.97
CA ALA A 130 14.18 -1.52 -21.89
C ALA A 130 15.71 -1.60 -21.78
N LEU A 131 16.24 -2.02 -20.63
CA LEU A 131 17.67 -2.21 -20.40
C LEU A 131 18.18 -3.61 -20.79
N LEU A 132 17.26 -4.55 -21.04
CA LEU A 132 17.58 -5.89 -21.54
C LEU A 132 17.55 -5.97 -23.08
N MET A 133 16.90 -5.00 -23.74
CA MET A 133 16.95 -4.83 -25.21
C MET A 133 18.22 -4.12 -25.64
#